data_AF-A0A2T2Z8A2-F1
#
_entry.id   AF-A0A2T2Z8A2-F1
#
_cell.length_a   1.000
_cell.length_b   1.000
_cell.length_c   1.000
_cell.angle_alpha   90.00
_cell.angle_beta   90.00
_cell.angle_gamma   90.00
#
_symmetry.space_group_name_H-M   'P 1'
#
loop_
_entity.id
_entity.type
_entity.pdbx_description
1 polymer ?
#
loop_
_entity_poly.entity_id
_entity_poly.type
_entity_poly.pdbx_seq_one_letter_code
_entity_poly.pdbx_strand_id
1 'polypeptide(L)'
;MGCDTASDHNGTALYTRLGKIGGFKTTDGETVLIGGAGHAAIIPTLQRRLTIDGSPREQDEIGAEGWASAVAEAITGVLADANPPLLSPAGEHAACLDGILLMAWRQYLWVVQTHSAIRPHDGIAAIGSGRDIALGAMHTALDYEAQPYDAVHSAVRWAAQFDSGCGIDDRGPMLCTTDWAE
;
A
#
# COMPACT_ATOMS: atom_id res chain seq x y z
N MET A 1 8.86 0.94 -0.74
CA MET A 1 7.59 0.34 -1.23
C MET A 1 7.59 0.37 -2.75
N GLY A 2 7.00 -0.63 -3.41
CA GLY A 2 6.91 -0.67 -4.87
C GLY A 2 5.57 -1.16 -5.38
N CYS A 3 5.17 -0.74 -6.57
CA CYS A 3 3.98 -1.22 -7.23
C CYS A 3 4.16 -1.35 -8.74
N ASP A 4 3.33 -2.18 -9.36
CA ASP A 4 3.13 -2.17 -10.80
C ASP A 4 2.34 -0.91 -11.21
N THR A 5 2.18 -0.70 -12.51
CA THR A 5 1.61 0.54 -13.07
C THR A 5 0.26 0.35 -13.77
N ALA A 6 -0.20 -0.90 -13.90
CA ALA A 6 -1.42 -1.25 -14.61
C ALA A 6 -2.63 -1.26 -13.67
N SER A 7 -3.73 -0.66 -14.09
CA SER A 7 -5.05 -0.85 -13.49
C SER A 7 -5.94 -1.59 -14.47
N ASP A 8 -6.64 -2.62 -14.02
CA ASP A 8 -7.61 -3.30 -14.89
C ASP A 8 -8.92 -2.51 -14.97
N HIS A 9 -9.43 -2.36 -16.18
CA HIS A 9 -10.79 -1.91 -16.43
C HIS A 9 -11.47 -2.88 -17.39
N ASN A 10 -12.23 -3.83 -16.84
CA ASN A 10 -12.95 -4.84 -17.59
C ASN A 10 -12.04 -5.66 -18.52
N GLY A 11 -10.89 -6.12 -18.03
CA GLY A 11 -9.91 -6.89 -18.79
C GLY A 11 -8.96 -6.06 -19.67
N THR A 12 -9.06 -4.72 -19.59
CA THR A 12 -8.16 -3.81 -20.30
C THR A 12 -7.19 -3.18 -19.30
N ALA A 13 -5.89 -3.43 -19.47
CA ALA A 13 -4.85 -2.79 -18.68
C ALA A 13 -4.70 -1.30 -19.05
N LEU A 14 -4.88 -0.41 -18.08
CA LEU A 14 -4.66 1.02 -18.19
C LEU A 14 -3.43 1.40 -17.36
N TYR A 15 -2.44 2.02 -17.99
CA TYR A 15 -1.20 2.41 -17.33
C TYR A 15 -1.30 3.84 -16.80
N THR A 16 -1.14 4.00 -15.49
CA THR A 16 -1.23 5.31 -14.84
C THR A 16 0.17 5.87 -14.55
N ARG A 17 0.30 7.20 -14.55
CA ARG A 17 1.58 7.85 -14.22
C ARG A 17 1.85 7.98 -12.72
N LEU A 18 0.79 8.10 -11.93
CA LEU A 18 0.88 8.33 -10.49
C LEU A 18 1.02 7.00 -9.70
N GLY A 19 0.94 5.86 -10.38
CA GLY A 19 1.00 4.52 -9.79
C GLY A 19 -0.08 4.28 -8.75
N LYS A 20 0.16 3.29 -7.87
CA LYS A 20 -0.79 2.83 -6.84
C LYS A 20 -0.33 3.17 -5.42
N ILE A 21 0.64 4.09 -5.28
CA ILE A 21 1.22 4.51 -4.01
C ILE A 21 1.05 6.02 -3.88
N GLY A 22 0.44 6.46 -2.78
CA GLY A 22 0.37 7.86 -2.40
C GLY A 22 1.35 8.17 -1.26
N GLY A 23 2.03 9.31 -1.34
CA GLY A 23 2.71 9.92 -0.20
C GLY A 23 1.76 10.85 0.55
N PHE A 24 1.73 10.73 1.87
CA PHE A 24 0.90 11.50 2.79
C PHE A 24 1.81 12.19 3.80
N LYS A 25 1.45 13.39 4.22
CA LYS A 25 2.18 14.11 5.27
C LYS A 25 1.37 14.06 6.56
N THR A 26 2.04 13.72 7.65
CA THR A 26 1.50 13.92 8.99
C THR A 26 1.45 15.42 9.31
N THR A 27 0.74 15.80 10.38
CA THR A 27 0.69 17.21 10.83
C THR A 27 2.05 17.75 11.29
N ASP A 28 3.00 16.88 11.66
CA ASP A 28 4.39 17.23 11.98
C ASP A 28 5.36 17.09 10.79
N GLY A 29 4.88 16.76 9.59
CA GLY A 29 5.64 16.81 8.33
C GLY A 29 6.31 15.51 7.90
N GLU A 30 6.15 14.43 8.66
CA GLU A 30 6.64 13.09 8.31
C GLU A 30 5.91 12.52 7.10
N THR A 31 6.63 11.74 6.28
CA THR A 31 6.05 11.05 5.14
C THR A 31 5.52 9.68 5.53
N VAL A 32 4.27 9.42 5.18
CA VAL A 32 3.64 8.09 5.21
C VAL A 32 3.36 7.65 3.78
N LEU A 33 3.78 6.45 3.41
CA LEU A 33 3.42 5.86 2.13
C LEU A 33 2.21 4.95 2.32
N ILE A 34 1.20 5.08 1.45
CA ILE A 34 0.06 4.16 1.39
C ILE A 34 -0.04 3.63 -0.04
N GLY A 35 0.15 2.32 -0.20
CA GLY A 35 -0.09 1.56 -1.42
C GLY A 35 -1.45 0.89 -1.38
N GLY A 36 -2.16 0.81 -2.50
CA GLY A 36 -3.48 0.20 -2.58
C GLY A 36 -3.63 -0.83 -3.70
N ALA A 37 -4.36 -1.90 -3.40
CA ALA A 37 -4.83 -2.88 -4.38
C ALA A 37 -6.35 -3.06 -4.23
N GLY A 38 -7.07 -3.13 -5.35
CA GLY A 38 -8.54 -3.08 -5.38
C GLY A 38 -9.02 -1.88 -6.18
N HIS A 39 -10.03 -1.18 -5.66
CA HIS A 39 -10.66 -0.07 -6.39
C HIS A 39 -9.69 1.09 -6.64
N ALA A 40 -9.45 1.44 -7.92
CA ALA A 40 -8.45 2.43 -8.33
C ALA A 40 -8.68 3.85 -7.76
N ALA A 41 -9.89 4.17 -7.31
CA ALA A 41 -10.22 5.45 -6.69
C ALA A 41 -9.78 5.58 -5.21
N ILE A 42 -9.29 4.51 -4.57
CA ILE A 42 -8.91 4.54 -3.15
C ILE A 42 -7.81 5.58 -2.90
N ILE A 43 -6.64 5.44 -3.53
CA ILE A 43 -5.50 6.34 -3.28
C ILE A 43 -5.84 7.80 -3.61
N PRO A 44 -6.43 8.15 -4.77
CA PRO A 44 -6.84 9.52 -5.04
C PRO A 44 -7.85 10.08 -4.04
N THR A 45 -8.73 9.24 -3.48
CA THR A 45 -9.71 9.67 -2.48
C THR A 45 -9.03 9.97 -1.15
N LEU A 46 -8.13 9.09 -0.71
CA LEU A 46 -7.30 9.32 0.47
C LEU A 46 -6.49 10.60 0.30
N GLN A 47 -5.79 10.80 -0.83
CA GLN A 47 -4.96 11.99 -1.07
C GLN A 47 -5.73 13.31 -0.93
N ARG A 48 -7.04 13.31 -1.20
CA ARG A 48 -7.89 14.51 -1.11
C ARG A 48 -8.46 14.77 0.29
N ARG A 49 -8.52 13.76 1.16
CA ARG A 49 -9.36 13.80 2.37
C ARG A 49 -8.70 13.28 3.63
N LEU A 50 -7.74 12.37 3.52
CA LEU A 50 -7.05 11.79 4.66
C LEU A 50 -6.12 12.82 5.28
N THR A 51 -6.29 13.03 6.59
CA THR A 51 -5.35 13.77 7.43
C THR A 51 -4.77 12.78 8.42
N ILE A 52 -3.44 12.80 8.60
CA ILE A 52 -2.74 11.93 9.54
C ILE A 52 -2.21 12.81 10.67
N ASP A 53 -2.69 12.60 11.89
CA ASP A 53 -2.30 13.43 13.03
C ASP A 53 -1.01 12.92 13.67
N GLY A 54 0.00 13.79 13.69
CA GLY A 54 1.31 13.59 14.27
C GLY A 54 2.02 12.31 13.83
N SER A 55 3.13 12.06 14.49
CA SER A 55 3.84 10.79 14.43
C SER A 55 4.26 10.36 15.84
N PRO A 56 4.28 9.05 16.12
CA PRO A 56 4.83 8.54 17.37
C PRO A 56 6.35 8.70 17.37
N ARG A 57 6.99 8.48 18.53
CA ARG A 57 8.46 8.46 18.58
C ARG A 57 8.98 7.24 17.82
N GLU A 58 10.08 7.40 17.11
CA GLU A 58 10.65 6.35 16.24
C GLU A 58 10.86 4.99 16.91
N GLN A 59 11.23 5.00 18.20
CA GLN A 59 11.55 3.79 18.94
C GLN A 59 10.37 3.26 19.78
N ASP A 60 9.23 3.97 19.74
CA ASP A 60 8.03 3.60 20.48
C ASP A 60 7.15 2.68 19.63
N GLU A 61 7.49 1.38 19.61
CA GLU A 61 6.76 0.38 18.82
C GLU A 61 5.28 0.28 19.22
N ILE A 62 4.96 0.36 20.51
CA ILE A 62 3.58 0.26 20.98
C ILE A 62 2.79 1.51 20.54
N GLY A 63 3.40 2.68 20.64
CA GLY A 63 2.85 3.92 20.10
C GLY A 63 2.64 3.86 18.59
N ALA A 64 3.58 3.26 17.85
CA ALA A 64 3.47 3.05 16.41
C ALA A 64 2.29 2.16 16.02
N GLU A 65 2.04 1.06 16.74
CA GLU A 65 0.87 0.19 16.50
C GLU A 65 -0.46 0.91 16.76
N GLY A 66 -0.55 1.64 17.88
CA GLY A 66 -1.74 2.41 18.23
C GLY A 66 -2.02 3.51 17.20
N TRP A 67 -0.98 4.23 16.79
CA TRP A 67 -1.06 5.25 15.75
C TRP A 67 -1.47 4.65 14.39
N ALA A 68 -0.86 3.55 13.97
CA ALA A 68 -1.19 2.89 12.71
C ALA A 68 -2.66 2.42 12.66
N SER A 69 -3.18 1.94 13.79
CA SER A 69 -4.60 1.57 13.92
C SER A 69 -5.51 2.80 13.81
N ALA A 70 -5.16 3.91 14.44
CA ALA A 70 -5.91 5.17 14.31
C ALA A 70 -5.90 5.70 12.85
N VAL A 71 -4.77 5.55 12.14
CA VAL A 71 -4.71 5.89 10.70
C VAL A 71 -5.60 4.97 9.88
N ALA A 72 -5.63 3.66 10.18
CA ALA A 72 -6.53 2.72 9.51
C ALA A 72 -8.01 3.06 9.75
N GLU A 73 -8.39 3.47 10.96
CA GLU A 73 -9.74 3.97 11.26
C GLU A 73 -10.08 5.23 10.45
N ALA A 74 -9.16 6.21 10.38
CA ALA A 74 -9.35 7.43 9.59
C ALA A 74 -9.50 7.13 8.09
N ILE A 75 -8.66 6.23 7.55
CA ILE A 75 -8.79 5.71 6.18
C ILE A 75 -10.19 5.12 5.96
N THR A 76 -10.65 4.28 6.88
CA THR A 76 -11.97 3.64 6.77
C THR A 76 -13.09 4.68 6.74
N GLY A 77 -13.04 5.70 7.61
CA GLY A 77 -13.99 6.81 7.60
C GLY A 77 -14.00 7.57 6.28
N VAL A 78 -12.83 7.94 5.76
CA VAL A 78 -12.71 8.66 4.47
C VAL A 78 -13.31 7.87 3.30
N LEU A 79 -13.09 6.55 3.26
CA LEU A 79 -13.60 5.69 2.20
C LEU A 79 -15.10 5.40 2.34
N ALA A 80 -15.61 5.34 3.58
CA ALA A 80 -17.04 5.28 3.85
C ALA A 80 -17.79 6.56 3.44
N ASP A 81 -17.18 7.72 3.68
CA ASP A 81 -17.73 9.05 3.36
C ASP A 81 -17.56 9.46 1.88
N ALA A 82 -16.91 8.63 1.07
CA ALA A 82 -16.81 8.84 -0.37
C ALA A 82 -18.21 8.75 -1.03
N ASN A 83 -18.38 9.41 -2.18
CA ASN A 83 -19.64 9.35 -2.93
C ASN A 83 -19.36 8.99 -4.41
N PRO A 84 -19.62 7.76 -4.85
CA PRO A 84 -20.13 6.64 -4.05
C PRO A 84 -19.11 6.13 -3.01
N PRO A 85 -19.55 5.46 -1.93
CA PRO A 85 -18.65 4.85 -0.95
C PRO A 85 -17.70 3.83 -1.61
N LEU A 86 -16.47 3.77 -1.12
CA LEU A 86 -15.42 2.84 -1.60
C LEU A 86 -15.26 1.66 -0.62
N LEU A 87 -16.39 1.04 -0.31
CA LEU A 87 -16.50 -0.14 0.55
C LEU A 87 -17.13 -1.29 -0.24
N SER A 88 -16.65 -2.50 -0.06
CA SER A 88 -17.36 -3.67 -0.55
C SER A 88 -18.65 -3.85 0.26
N PRO A 89 -19.77 -4.19 -0.39
CA PRO A 89 -21.04 -4.36 0.30
C PRO A 89 -20.94 -5.45 1.38
N ALA A 90 -21.56 -5.17 2.53
CA ALA A 90 -21.74 -6.15 3.59
C ALA A 90 -22.64 -7.28 3.09
N GLY A 91 -22.04 -8.38 2.60
CA GLY A 91 -22.75 -9.62 2.35
C GLY A 91 -23.07 -10.31 3.69
N GLU A 92 -22.62 -11.55 3.86
CA GLU A 92 -22.65 -12.25 5.16
C GLU A 92 -21.58 -11.75 6.14
N HIS A 93 -20.78 -10.77 5.73
CA HIS A 93 -19.69 -10.20 6.50
C HIS A 93 -19.90 -8.69 6.71
N ALA A 94 -19.21 -8.13 7.71
CA ALA A 94 -19.19 -6.68 7.91
C ALA A 94 -18.65 -5.98 6.66
N ALA A 95 -19.13 -4.75 6.40
CA ALA A 95 -18.60 -3.92 5.33
C ALA A 95 -17.08 -3.79 5.47
N CYS A 96 -16.37 -3.93 4.35
CA CYS A 96 -14.92 -3.82 4.31
C CYS A 96 -14.48 -2.82 3.23
N LEU A 97 -13.22 -2.40 3.30
CA LEU A 97 -12.64 -1.60 2.23
C LEU A 97 -12.76 -2.35 0.90
N ASP A 98 -13.03 -1.64 -0.20
CA ASP A 98 -13.08 -2.24 -1.55
C ASP A 98 -11.66 -2.48 -2.11
N GLY A 99 -10.86 -3.20 -1.32
CA GLY A 99 -9.43 -3.39 -1.51
C GLY A 99 -8.69 -3.69 -0.23
N ILE A 100 -7.37 -3.74 -0.35
CA ILE A 100 -6.43 -3.89 0.76
C ILE A 100 -5.33 -2.85 0.60
N LEU A 101 -4.78 -2.40 1.72
CA LEU A 101 -3.79 -1.34 1.76
C LEU A 101 -2.49 -1.82 2.40
N LEU A 102 -1.40 -1.18 2.02
CA LEU A 102 -0.08 -1.38 2.59
C LEU A 102 0.42 -0.01 3.01
N MET A 103 0.78 0.15 4.28
CA MET A 103 1.22 1.42 4.85
C MET A 103 2.65 1.32 5.35
N ALA A 104 3.47 2.31 5.03
CA ALA A 104 4.84 2.39 5.54
C ALA A 104 5.12 3.79 6.11
N TRP A 105 5.81 3.82 7.25
CA TRP A 105 6.32 5.03 7.88
C TRP A 105 7.66 4.71 8.53
N ARG A 106 8.71 5.44 8.15
CA ARG A 106 10.10 5.15 8.54
C ARG A 106 10.45 3.67 8.31
N GLN A 107 10.85 2.95 9.36
CA GLN A 107 11.17 1.52 9.33
C GLN A 107 9.96 0.59 9.48
N TYR A 108 8.77 1.13 9.74
CA TYR A 108 7.58 0.34 10.01
C TYR A 108 6.75 0.07 8.76
N LEU A 109 6.11 -1.09 8.75
CA LEU A 109 5.28 -1.61 7.68
C LEU A 109 4.02 -2.24 8.26
N TRP A 110 2.85 -1.92 7.70
CA TRP A 110 1.58 -2.52 8.09
C TRP A 110 0.76 -2.92 6.87
N VAL A 111 0.07 -4.04 6.99
CA VAL A 111 -1.08 -4.35 6.16
C VAL A 111 -2.29 -3.69 6.79
N VAL A 112 -2.97 -2.84 6.02
CA VAL A 112 -4.12 -2.06 6.49
C VAL A 112 -5.40 -2.68 5.92
N GLN A 113 -6.31 -2.98 6.83
CA GLN A 113 -7.66 -3.48 6.59
C GLN A 113 -8.67 -2.53 7.26
N THR A 114 -9.96 -2.83 7.12
CA THR A 114 -11.04 -2.07 7.75
C THR A 114 -10.77 -1.90 9.26
N HIS A 115 -10.63 -0.66 9.72
CA HIS A 115 -10.36 -0.29 11.11
C HIS A 115 -9.08 -0.86 11.76
N SER A 116 -8.15 -1.44 11.00
CA SER A 116 -6.97 -2.10 11.60
C SER A 116 -5.73 -2.02 10.73
N ALA A 117 -4.58 -1.92 11.41
CA ALA A 117 -3.26 -2.03 10.82
C ALA A 117 -2.51 -3.17 11.52
N ILE A 118 -1.89 -4.06 10.74
CA ILE A 118 -1.26 -5.27 11.26
C ILE A 118 0.16 -5.35 10.72
N ARG A 119 1.17 -5.48 11.60
CA ARG A 119 2.56 -5.70 11.16
C ARG A 119 2.74 -7.09 10.55
N PRO A 120 3.39 -7.20 9.39
CA PRO A 120 3.87 -8.49 8.90
C PRO A 120 5.06 -8.96 9.74
N HIS A 121 5.18 -10.27 9.93
CA HIS A 121 6.20 -10.87 10.79
C HIS A 121 7.64 -10.67 10.27
N ASP A 122 7.85 -10.74 8.96
CA ASP A 122 9.19 -10.80 8.34
C ASP A 122 9.67 -9.45 7.77
N GLY A 123 9.04 -8.33 8.15
CA GLY A 123 9.39 -7.00 7.63
C GLY A 123 9.12 -6.80 6.12
N ILE A 124 8.54 -7.80 5.45
CA ILE A 124 8.06 -7.74 4.07
C ILE A 124 6.57 -8.02 4.01
N ALA A 125 5.90 -7.37 3.06
CA ALA A 125 4.50 -7.64 2.75
C ALA A 125 4.23 -7.32 1.28
N ALA A 126 3.24 -8.01 0.71
CA ALA A 126 2.69 -7.69 -0.60
C ALA A 126 1.16 -7.80 -0.57
N ILE A 127 0.51 -7.03 -1.43
CA ILE A 127 -0.94 -7.00 -1.60
C ILE A 127 -1.28 -7.10 -3.10
N GLY A 128 -2.54 -7.36 -3.42
CA GLY A 128 -3.02 -7.53 -4.79
C GLY A 128 -2.90 -8.97 -5.32
N SER A 129 -3.18 -9.16 -6.60
CA SER A 129 -3.20 -10.48 -7.24
C SER A 129 -1.81 -11.12 -7.32
N GLY A 130 -0.79 -10.35 -7.68
CA GLY A 130 0.60 -10.82 -7.78
C GLY A 130 1.32 -11.00 -6.45
N ARG A 131 0.63 -10.94 -5.30
CA ARG A 131 1.26 -10.94 -3.97
C ARG A 131 2.11 -12.18 -3.70
N ASP A 132 1.66 -13.36 -4.11
CA ASP A 132 2.32 -14.63 -3.75
C ASP A 132 3.66 -14.75 -4.51
N ILE A 133 3.69 -14.29 -5.77
CA ILE A 133 4.90 -14.20 -6.59
C ILE A 133 5.85 -13.15 -6.01
N ALA A 134 5.34 -11.97 -5.65
CA ALA A 134 6.14 -10.91 -5.07
C ALA A 134 6.76 -11.33 -3.73
N LEU A 135 6.01 -12.00 -2.87
CA LEU A 135 6.52 -12.53 -1.59
C LEU A 135 7.59 -13.60 -1.81
N GLY A 136 7.37 -14.56 -2.73
CA GLY A 136 8.39 -15.57 -3.06
C GLY A 136 9.70 -14.94 -3.55
N ALA A 137 9.60 -13.91 -4.40
CA ALA A 137 10.76 -13.15 -4.87
C ALA A 137 11.45 -12.37 -3.73
N MET A 138 10.69 -11.73 -2.83
CA MET A 138 11.24 -10.99 -1.69
C MET A 138 11.89 -11.91 -0.65
N HIS A 139 11.28 -13.05 -0.31
CA HIS A 139 11.90 -14.05 0.58
C HIS A 139 13.23 -14.53 0.00
N THR A 140 13.25 -14.87 -1.29
CA THR A 140 14.50 -15.24 -1.97
C THR A 140 15.52 -14.11 -1.88
N ALA A 141 15.12 -12.87 -2.15
CA ALA A 141 16.01 -11.72 -2.08
C ALA A 141 16.59 -11.49 -0.67
N LEU A 142 15.80 -11.70 0.39
CA LEU A 142 16.26 -11.65 1.78
C LEU A 142 17.26 -12.75 2.08
N ASP A 143 17.03 -13.98 1.62
CA ASP A 143 17.95 -15.11 1.81
C ASP A 143 19.33 -14.87 1.17
N TYR A 144 19.38 -14.05 0.11
CA TYR A 144 20.61 -13.63 -0.57
C TYR A 144 21.11 -12.24 -0.16
N GLU A 145 20.55 -11.65 0.91
CA GLU A 145 20.94 -10.32 1.43
C GLU A 145 20.92 -9.22 0.36
N ALA A 146 19.98 -9.30 -0.58
CA ALA A 146 19.82 -8.31 -1.63
C ALA A 146 19.46 -6.93 -1.04
N GLN A 147 19.88 -5.86 -1.71
CA GLN A 147 19.50 -4.51 -1.32
C GLN A 147 17.97 -4.35 -1.40
N PRO A 148 17.32 -3.66 -0.44
CA PRO A 148 15.86 -3.52 -0.42
C PRO A 148 15.27 -2.98 -1.71
N TYR A 149 15.97 -2.05 -2.37
CA TYR A 149 15.57 -1.53 -3.67
C TYR A 149 15.45 -2.64 -4.72
N ASP A 150 16.50 -3.46 -4.87
CA ASP A 150 16.57 -4.53 -5.87
C ASP A 150 15.57 -5.64 -5.56
N ALA A 151 15.37 -5.96 -4.28
CA ALA A 151 14.38 -6.93 -3.82
C ALA A 151 12.97 -6.53 -4.24
N VAL A 152 12.55 -5.30 -3.90
CA VAL A 152 11.22 -4.78 -4.23
C VAL A 152 11.04 -4.60 -5.74
N HIS A 153 12.05 -4.04 -6.42
CA HIS A 153 12.03 -3.85 -7.87
C HIS A 153 11.83 -5.19 -8.61
N SER A 154 12.61 -6.21 -8.24
CA SER A 154 12.53 -7.53 -8.85
C SER A 154 11.21 -8.22 -8.53
N ALA A 155 10.72 -8.10 -7.29
CA ALA A 155 9.43 -8.67 -6.90
C ALA A 155 8.26 -8.14 -7.73
N VAL A 156 8.21 -6.82 -7.98
CA VAL A 156 7.18 -6.23 -8.85
C VAL A 156 7.31 -6.72 -10.29
N ARG A 157 8.54 -6.81 -10.81
CA ARG A 157 8.78 -7.35 -12.16
C ARG A 157 8.32 -8.79 -12.30
N TRP A 158 8.64 -9.64 -11.32
CA TRP A 158 8.21 -11.03 -11.33
C TRP A 158 6.70 -11.16 -11.23
N ALA A 159 6.05 -10.36 -10.38
CA ALA A 159 4.60 -10.32 -10.30
C ALA A 159 3.97 -9.91 -11.64
N ALA A 160 4.46 -8.83 -12.28
CA ALA A 160 3.99 -8.39 -13.59
C ALA A 160 4.27 -9.38 -14.74
N GLN A 161 5.28 -10.23 -14.60
CA GLN A 161 5.60 -11.26 -15.60
C GLN A 161 4.67 -12.48 -15.50
N PHE A 162 4.27 -12.86 -14.29
CA PHE A 162 3.59 -14.14 -14.05
C PHE A 162 2.12 -14.01 -13.62
N ASP A 163 1.66 -12.83 -13.23
CA ASP A 163 0.26 -12.58 -12.87
C ASP A 163 -0.39 -11.59 -13.85
N SER A 164 -1.47 -12.01 -14.49
CA SER A 164 -2.18 -11.19 -15.49
C SER A 164 -2.88 -9.96 -14.91
N GLY A 165 -3.06 -9.89 -13.59
CA GLY A 165 -3.61 -8.72 -12.89
C GLY A 165 -2.55 -7.65 -12.58
N CYS A 166 -1.29 -7.91 -12.91
CA CYS A 166 -0.16 -7.00 -12.71
C CYS A 166 0.41 -6.55 -14.05
N GLY A 167 0.92 -5.32 -14.15
CA GLY A 167 1.53 -4.85 -15.38
C GLY A 167 2.47 -3.66 -15.21
N ILE A 168 3.60 -3.70 -15.92
CA ILE A 168 4.57 -2.61 -16.00
C ILE A 168 4.70 -2.19 -17.46
N ASP A 169 4.77 -0.87 -17.71
CA ASP A 169 5.14 -0.35 -19.02
C ASP A 169 6.67 -0.13 -19.11
N ASP A 170 7.11 0.54 -20.18
CA ASP A 170 8.53 0.80 -20.46
C ASP A 170 9.28 1.56 -19.34
N ARG A 171 8.55 2.16 -18.40
CA ARG A 171 9.12 2.86 -17.24
C ARG A 171 9.52 1.91 -16.12
N GLY A 172 9.02 0.66 -16.14
CA GLY A 172 9.25 -0.33 -15.10
C GLY A 172 8.40 -0.12 -13.83
N PRO A 173 8.71 -0.85 -12.74
CA PRO A 173 8.06 -0.67 -11.44
C PRO A 173 8.18 0.75 -10.91
N MET A 174 7.14 1.23 -10.23
CA MET A 174 7.23 2.47 -9.46
C MET A 174 7.72 2.15 -8.05
N LEU A 175 8.76 2.85 -7.60
CA LEU A 175 9.35 2.67 -6.27
C LEU A 175 9.31 4.00 -5.50
N CYS A 176 8.89 3.92 -4.24
CA CYS A 176 8.78 5.06 -3.34
C CYS A 176 9.46 4.75 -1.99
N THR A 177 10.06 5.77 -1.39
CA THR A 177 10.64 5.74 -0.05
C THR A 177 9.98 6.80 0.84
N THR A 178 10.04 6.61 2.15
CA THR A 178 9.53 7.58 3.13
C THR A 178 10.42 8.83 3.22
N ASP A 179 11.66 8.77 2.74
CA ASP A 179 12.60 9.89 2.68
C ASP A 179 12.33 10.88 1.52
N TRP A 180 11.12 10.89 0.97
CA TRP A 180 10.73 11.78 -0.11
C TRP A 180 10.78 13.25 0.34
N ALA A 181 11.81 13.96 -0.12
CA ALA A 181 11.85 15.41 -0.22
C ALA A 181 11.21 15.81 -1.57
N GLU A 182 10.24 16.73 -1.53
CA GLU A 182 9.56 17.27 -2.72
C GLU A 182 10.51 17.98 -3.69
#